data_AF-A0A369XK83-F1
#
_entry.id   AF-A0A369XK83-F1
#
_cell.length_a   1.000
_cell.length_b   1.000
_cell.length_c   1.000
_cell.angle_alpha   90.00
_cell.angle_beta   90.00
_cell.angle_gamma   90.00
#
_symmetry.space_group_name_H-M   'P 1'
#
loop_
_entity.id
_entity.type
_entity.pdbx_description
1 polymer ?
#
loop_
_entity_poly.entity_id
_entity_poly.type
_entity_poly.pdbx_seq_one_letter_code
_entity_poly.pdbx_strand_id
1 'polypeptide(L)'
;MPEIAPLPADYAAWLAELKTRIHQAQQRAALAVNRELVLLYWQIGQDILERQSREGWGAKVIERLAQDLRNAFPDSKGFSRANLMYMRAFAEAWPDAAIVQQAVGQLPCGHNLVLLTKLKTPEQRLAYAHRAIEHGWSRNVLVIHIEQALIGDSEANDAE
;
A
#
# COMPACT_ATOMS: atom_id res chain seq x y z
N MET A 1 -21.07 46.99 10.53
CA MET A 1 -20.71 45.75 9.82
C MET A 1 -19.39 46.03 9.12
N PRO A 2 -18.32 45.25 9.31
CA PRO A 2 -17.08 45.53 8.59
C PRO A 2 -17.32 45.24 7.11
N GLU A 3 -17.02 46.24 6.29
CA GLU A 3 -17.09 46.21 4.84
C GLU A 3 -15.98 45.25 4.34
N ILE A 4 -16.38 44.14 3.70
CA ILE A 4 -15.41 43.20 3.14
C ILE A 4 -14.80 43.89 1.93
N ALA A 5 -13.55 44.37 2.08
CA ALA A 5 -12.80 44.97 0.99
C ALA A 5 -12.78 44.00 -0.22
N PRO A 6 -13.00 44.50 -1.45
CA PRO A 6 -12.97 43.66 -2.64
C PRO A 6 -11.59 42.99 -2.76
N LEU A 7 -11.59 41.69 -3.02
CA LEU A 7 -10.35 40.94 -3.19
C LEU A 7 -9.56 41.48 -4.39
N PRO A 8 -8.21 41.51 -4.31
CA PRO A 8 -7.36 41.84 -5.45
C PRO A 8 -7.68 40.96 -6.67
N ALA A 9 -7.57 41.52 -7.88
CA ALA A 9 -7.94 40.83 -9.12
C ALA A 9 -7.14 39.53 -9.37
N ASP A 10 -5.93 39.44 -8.81
CA ASP A 10 -5.01 38.31 -8.93
C ASP A 10 -5.18 37.24 -7.83
N TYR A 11 -5.96 37.54 -6.78
CA TYR A 11 -6.12 36.65 -5.61
C TYR A 11 -6.61 35.26 -5.98
N ALA A 12 -7.59 35.16 -6.88
CA ALA A 12 -8.15 33.86 -7.29
C ALA A 12 -7.11 32.98 -8.00
N ALA A 13 -6.29 33.58 -8.87
CA ALA A 13 -5.21 32.87 -9.57
C ALA A 13 -4.12 32.44 -8.59
N TRP A 14 -3.69 33.34 -7.70
CA TRP A 14 -2.71 33.03 -6.66
C TRP A 14 -3.20 31.93 -5.70
N LEU A 15 -4.47 31.96 -5.30
CA LEU A 15 -5.07 30.93 -4.45
C LEU A 15 -5.09 29.56 -5.14
N ALA A 16 -5.39 29.51 -6.44
CA ALA A 16 -5.34 28.26 -7.21
C ALA A 16 -3.91 27.70 -7.27
N GLU A 17 -2.90 28.54 -7.52
CA GLU A 17 -1.50 28.15 -7.51
C GLU A 17 -1.06 27.64 -6.12
N LEU A 18 -1.48 28.31 -5.05
CA LEU A 18 -1.18 27.91 -3.69
C LEU A 18 -1.80 26.55 -3.35
N LYS A 19 -3.06 26.32 -3.72
CA LYS A 19 -3.73 25.02 -3.55
C LYS A 19 -2.99 23.90 -4.28
N THR A 20 -2.51 24.15 -5.50
CA THR A 20 -1.71 23.20 -6.26
C THR A 20 -0.39 22.87 -5.55
N ARG A 21 0.35 23.89 -5.09
CA ARG A 21 1.61 23.68 -4.35
C ARG A 21 1.40 22.88 -3.07
N ILE A 22 0.33 23.16 -2.33
CA ILE A 22 -0.03 22.41 -1.10
C ILE A 22 -0.32 20.94 -1.44
N HIS A 23 -1.15 20.66 -2.44
CA HIS A 23 -1.46 19.28 -2.84
C HIS A 23 -0.22 18.52 -3.28
N GLN A 24 0.65 19.14 -4.08
CA GLN A 24 1.90 18.51 -4.51
C GLN A 24 2.84 18.22 -3.33
N ALA A 25 2.93 19.12 -2.35
CA ALA A 25 3.72 18.90 -1.14
C ALA A 25 3.18 17.74 -0.31
N GLN A 26 1.85 17.68 -0.11
CA GLN A 26 1.18 16.59 0.59
C GLN A 26 1.37 15.24 -0.12
N GLN A 27 1.26 15.21 -1.46
CA GLN A 27 1.50 14.00 -2.25
C GLN A 27 2.93 13.48 -2.09
N ARG A 28 3.94 14.35 -2.19
CA ARG A 28 5.34 13.95 -1.98
C ARG A 28 5.58 13.41 -0.57
N ALA A 29 5.02 14.07 0.45
CA ALA A 29 5.12 13.61 1.84
C ALA A 29 4.46 12.24 2.01
N ALA A 30 3.26 12.04 1.46
CA ALA A 30 2.56 10.77 1.52
C ALA A 30 3.34 9.64 0.82
N LEU A 31 3.95 9.91 -0.34
CA LEU A 31 4.79 8.94 -1.04
C LEU A 31 6.03 8.56 -0.23
N ALA A 32 6.70 9.52 0.39
CA ALA A 32 7.85 9.26 1.24
C ALA A 32 7.47 8.39 2.46
N VAL A 33 6.38 8.73 3.14
CA VAL A 33 5.86 7.95 4.28
C VAL A 33 5.46 6.53 3.84
N ASN A 34 4.76 6.39 2.71
CA ASN A 34 4.36 5.10 2.19
C ASN A 34 5.57 4.20 1.90
N ARG A 35 6.63 4.75 1.30
CA ARG A 35 7.85 4.00 0.99
C ARG A 35 8.50 3.44 2.25
N GLU A 36 8.65 4.27 3.28
CA GLU A 36 9.22 3.83 4.56
C GLU A 36 8.35 2.78 5.25
N LEU A 37 7.03 2.98 5.27
CA LEU A 37 6.10 2.02 5.88
C LEU A 37 6.08 0.68 5.13
N VAL A 38 6.07 0.68 3.80
CA VAL A 38 6.11 -0.55 3.01
C VAL A 38 7.42 -1.30 3.22
N LEU A 39 8.55 -0.59 3.28
CA LEU A 39 9.86 -1.19 3.55
C LEU A 39 9.90 -1.81 4.96
N LEU A 40 9.45 -1.08 5.98
CA LEU A 40 9.38 -1.58 7.35
C LEU A 40 8.51 -2.84 7.44
N TYR A 41 7.33 -2.82 6.82
CA TYR A 41 6.41 -3.96 6.82
C TYR A 41 7.00 -5.17 6.12
N TRP A 42 7.74 -4.97 5.02
CA TRP A 42 8.47 -6.03 4.36
C TRP A 42 9.58 -6.61 5.25
N GLN A 43 10.38 -5.76 5.90
CA GLN A 43 11.44 -6.20 6.82
C GLN A 43 10.88 -7.01 7.98
N ILE A 44 9.80 -6.55 8.62
CA ILE A 44 9.11 -7.32 9.67
C ILE A 44 8.64 -8.68 9.15
N GLY A 45 8.15 -8.73 7.92
CA GLY A 45 7.75 -9.99 7.28
C GLY A 45 8.92 -10.96 7.08
N GLN A 46 10.07 -10.47 6.60
CA GLN A 46 11.30 -11.25 6.47
C GLN A 46 11.78 -11.79 7.82
N ASP A 47 11.80 -10.92 8.83
CA ASP A 47 12.13 -11.23 10.22
C ASP A 47 11.25 -12.33 10.82
N ILE A 48 9.95 -12.33 10.46
CA ILE A 48 9.03 -13.39 10.85
C ILE A 48 9.38 -14.69 10.13
N LEU A 49 9.55 -14.66 8.80
CA LEU A 49 9.85 -15.85 8.00
C LEU A 49 11.16 -16.52 8.44
N GLU A 50 12.21 -15.74 8.69
CA GLU A 50 13.50 -16.24 9.17
C GLU A 50 13.35 -16.99 10.50
N ARG A 51 12.67 -16.37 11.48
CA ARG A 51 12.48 -16.98 12.81
C ARG A 51 11.54 -18.18 12.77
N GLN A 52 10.54 -18.19 11.90
CA GLN A 52 9.73 -19.38 11.66
C GLN A 52 10.57 -20.54 11.12
N SER A 53 11.48 -20.26 10.17
CA SER A 53 12.37 -21.27 9.60
C SER A 53 13.42 -21.78 10.58
N ARG A 54 14.07 -20.88 11.34
CA ARG A 54 15.18 -21.22 12.22
C ARG A 54 14.76 -21.77 13.59
N GLU A 55 13.67 -21.24 14.14
CA GLU A 55 13.26 -21.49 15.53
C GLU A 55 11.90 -22.18 15.64
N GLY A 56 11.21 -22.44 14.52
CA GLY A 56 9.91 -23.12 14.52
C GLY A 56 8.76 -22.28 15.08
N TRP A 57 8.85 -20.94 15.00
CA TRP A 57 7.85 -20.04 15.58
C TRP A 57 6.45 -20.25 14.99
N GLY A 58 5.52 -20.68 15.84
CA GLY A 58 4.11 -20.88 15.47
C GLY A 58 3.23 -19.64 15.66
N ALA A 59 1.94 -19.80 15.39
CA ALA A 59 0.94 -18.73 15.45
C ALA A 59 0.86 -18.00 16.82
N LYS A 60 1.20 -18.68 17.93
CA LYS A 60 1.20 -18.09 19.28
C LYS A 60 2.24 -16.98 19.43
N VAL A 61 3.40 -17.12 18.78
CA VAL A 61 4.45 -16.09 18.86
C VAL A 61 4.04 -14.84 18.11
N ILE A 62 3.36 -14.99 16.97
CA ILE A 62 2.81 -13.85 16.20
C ILE A 62 1.72 -13.13 17.00
N GLU A 63 0.89 -13.86 17.72
CA GLU A 63 -0.13 -13.27 18.59
C GLU A 63 0.49 -12.46 19.73
N ARG A 64 1.52 -13.01 20.37
CA ARG A 64 2.27 -12.30 21.42
C ARG A 64 2.96 -11.05 20.85
N LEU A 65 3.64 -11.16 19.71
CA LEU A 65 4.28 -10.05 19.03
C LEU A 65 3.29 -8.92 18.70
N ALA A 66 2.11 -9.26 18.18
CA ALA A 66 1.06 -8.27 17.91
C ALA A 66 0.60 -7.56 19.19
N GLN A 67 0.51 -8.27 20.31
CA GLN A 67 0.15 -7.65 21.59
C GLN A 67 1.25 -6.70 22.07
N ASP A 68 2.50 -7.16 22.07
CA ASP A 68 3.64 -6.40 22.57
C ASP A 68 3.86 -5.13 21.72
N LEU A 69 3.76 -5.24 20.40
CA LEU A 69 3.86 -4.08 19.49
C LEU A 69 2.72 -3.08 19.68
N ARG A 70 1.46 -3.52 19.85
CA ARG A 70 0.34 -2.60 20.11
C ARG A 70 0.49 -1.89 21.46
N ASN A 71 1.05 -2.56 22.46
CA ASN A 71 1.31 -1.95 23.76
C ASN A 71 2.43 -0.91 23.68
N ALA A 72 3.50 -1.20 22.92
CA ALA A 72 4.61 -0.27 22.71
C ALA A 72 4.25 0.92 21.82
N PHE A 73 3.33 0.72 20.86
CA PHE A 73 2.91 1.73 19.89
C PHE A 73 1.39 1.89 19.85
N PRO A 74 0.75 2.43 20.91
CA PRO A 74 -0.71 2.46 21.07
C PRO A 74 -1.43 3.29 19.99
N ASP A 75 -0.78 4.34 19.47
CA ASP A 75 -1.35 5.20 18.42
C ASP A 75 -1.22 4.59 17.02
N SER A 76 -0.45 3.50 16.88
CA SER A 76 -0.19 2.84 15.59
C SER A 76 -1.21 1.74 15.31
N LYS A 77 -2.09 1.96 14.33
CA LYS A 77 -3.06 0.96 13.86
C LYS A 77 -2.45 -0.19 13.03
N GLY A 78 -1.12 -0.15 12.81
CA GLY A 78 -0.39 -1.03 11.90
C GLY A 78 -0.06 -2.43 12.43
N PHE A 79 -0.16 -2.68 13.74
CA PHE A 79 0.44 -3.88 14.37
C PHE A 79 -0.57 -4.92 14.89
N SER A 80 -1.71 -5.07 14.23
CA SER A 80 -2.64 -6.18 14.52
C SER A 80 -2.04 -7.53 14.09
N ARG A 81 -2.54 -8.64 14.66
CA ARG A 81 -2.16 -10.00 14.22
C ARG A 81 -2.39 -10.19 12.71
N ALA A 82 -3.50 -9.70 12.19
CA ALA A 82 -3.81 -9.78 10.77
C ALA A 82 -2.77 -9.01 9.92
N ASN A 83 -2.35 -7.83 10.38
CA ASN A 83 -1.32 -7.06 9.70
C ASN A 83 0.05 -7.74 9.75
N LEU A 84 0.42 -8.39 10.86
CA LEU A 84 1.68 -9.16 10.91
C LEU A 84 1.66 -10.35 9.95
N MET A 85 0.54 -11.05 9.85
CA MET A 85 0.37 -12.13 8.87
C MET A 85 0.43 -11.59 7.43
N TYR A 86 -0.13 -10.39 7.20
CA TYR A 86 0.02 -9.69 5.93
C TYR A 86 1.49 -9.33 5.65
N MET A 87 2.22 -8.78 6.62
CA MET A 87 3.65 -8.46 6.49
C MET A 87 4.45 -9.69 6.10
N ARG A 88 4.22 -10.83 6.77
CA ARG A 88 4.79 -12.13 6.43
C ARG A 88 4.47 -12.52 4.98
N ALA A 89 3.20 -12.49 4.59
CA ALA A 89 2.78 -12.85 3.23
C ALA A 89 3.35 -11.89 2.16
N PHE A 90 3.51 -10.61 2.51
CA PHE A 90 4.12 -9.61 1.64
C PHE A 90 5.61 -9.86 1.43
N ALA A 91 6.33 -10.21 2.49
CA ALA A 91 7.73 -10.63 2.38
C ALA A 91 7.90 -11.93 1.57
N GLU A 92 7.00 -12.89 1.76
CA GLU A 92 7.00 -14.17 1.04
C GLU A 92 6.71 -13.97 -0.45
N ALA A 93 5.81 -13.06 -0.79
CA ALA A 93 5.46 -12.76 -2.18
C ALA A 93 6.51 -11.91 -2.93
N TRP A 94 7.35 -11.18 -2.20
CA TRP A 94 8.38 -10.30 -2.75
C TRP A 94 9.73 -10.58 -2.09
N PRO A 95 10.45 -11.65 -2.48
CA PRO A 95 11.73 -11.99 -1.86
C PRO A 95 12.84 -10.96 -2.17
N ASP A 96 12.72 -10.21 -3.27
CA ASP A 96 13.70 -9.22 -3.68
C ASP A 96 13.35 -7.81 -3.16
N ALA A 97 14.22 -7.26 -2.32
CA ALA A 97 14.10 -5.90 -1.78
C ALA A 97 14.07 -4.81 -2.87
N ALA A 98 14.72 -5.03 -4.02
CA ALA A 98 14.74 -4.06 -5.10
C ALA A 98 13.32 -3.85 -5.69
N ILE A 99 12.56 -4.94 -5.83
CA ILE A 99 11.16 -4.90 -6.27
C ILE A 99 10.31 -4.13 -5.27
N VAL A 100 10.56 -4.34 -3.97
CA VAL A 100 9.85 -3.65 -2.89
C VAL A 100 10.08 -2.15 -2.95
N GLN A 101 11.31 -1.72 -3.20
CA GLN A 101 11.65 -0.30 -3.27
C GLN A 101 11.19 0.40 -4.55
N GLN A 102 11.12 -0.32 -5.68
CA GLN A 102 10.86 0.29 -6.99
C GLN A 102 9.38 0.29 -7.37
N ALA A 103 8.66 -0.81 -7.18
CA ALA A 103 7.27 -0.92 -7.62
C ALA A 103 6.29 -0.77 -6.46
N VAL A 104 6.25 -1.75 -5.55
CA VAL A 104 5.23 -1.81 -4.51
C VAL A 104 5.41 -0.77 -3.40
N GLY A 105 6.61 -0.23 -3.20
CA GLY A 105 6.90 0.84 -2.23
C GLY A 105 6.32 2.20 -2.61
N GLN A 106 5.93 2.40 -3.87
CA GLN A 106 5.25 3.61 -4.32
C GLN A 106 3.73 3.54 -4.08
N LEU A 107 3.20 2.34 -3.85
CA LEU A 107 1.78 2.11 -3.61
C LEU A 107 1.46 2.16 -2.12
N PRO A 108 0.33 2.76 -1.72
CA PRO A 108 -0.17 2.60 -0.36
C PRO A 108 -0.33 1.13 0.02
N CYS A 109 -0.08 0.77 1.28
CA CYS A 109 -0.16 -0.63 1.75
C CYS A 109 -1.49 -1.32 1.40
N GLY A 110 -2.60 -0.57 1.35
CA GLY A 110 -3.91 -1.09 0.96
C GLY A 110 -3.97 -1.60 -0.48
N HIS A 111 -3.23 -1.01 -1.41
CA HIS A 111 -3.13 -1.50 -2.80
C HIS A 111 -2.32 -2.80 -2.85
N ASN A 112 -1.21 -2.86 -2.12
CA ASN A 112 -0.38 -4.06 -2.03
C ASN A 112 -1.16 -5.26 -1.46
N LEU A 113 -2.03 -5.02 -0.48
CA LEU A 113 -2.97 -6.04 0.01
C LEU A 113 -3.93 -6.54 -1.06
N VAL A 114 -4.50 -5.64 -1.88
CA VAL A 114 -5.36 -6.04 -3.01
C VAL A 114 -4.59 -6.90 -4.02
N LEU A 115 -3.38 -6.50 -4.41
CA LEU A 115 -2.55 -7.26 -5.35
C LEU A 115 -2.26 -8.68 -4.83
N LEU A 116 -1.88 -8.80 -3.56
CA LEU A 116 -1.59 -10.09 -2.94
C LEU A 116 -2.81 -11.00 -2.81
N THR A 117 -3.96 -10.42 -2.47
CA THR A 117 -5.17 -11.19 -2.18
C THR A 117 -5.94 -11.59 -3.44
N LYS A 118 -5.88 -10.80 -4.51
CA LYS A 118 -6.65 -11.05 -5.74
C LYS A 118 -5.85 -11.68 -6.87
N LEU A 119 -4.52 -11.52 -6.89
CA LEU A 119 -3.67 -12.02 -7.98
C LEU A 119 -2.78 -13.16 -7.48
N LYS A 120 -2.67 -14.22 -8.30
CA LYS A 120 -1.98 -15.46 -7.93
C LYS A 120 -0.48 -15.37 -8.20
N THR A 121 -0.08 -14.82 -9.34
CA THR A 121 1.32 -14.84 -9.77
C THR A 121 2.04 -13.52 -9.48
N PRO A 122 3.34 -13.55 -9.16
CA PRO A 122 4.15 -12.34 -8.98
C PRO A 122 4.13 -11.41 -10.22
N GLU A 123 4.12 -11.99 -11.42
CA GLU A 123 4.14 -11.24 -12.69
C GLU A 123 2.87 -10.42 -12.86
N GLN A 124 1.70 -11.01 -12.58
CA GLN A 124 0.42 -10.29 -12.60
C GLN A 124 0.42 -9.16 -11.58
N ARG A 125 0.89 -9.42 -10.36
CA ARG A 125 0.96 -8.40 -9.30
C ARG A 125 1.83 -7.22 -9.72
N LEU A 126 3.00 -7.47 -10.33
CA LEU A 126 3.88 -6.41 -10.83
C LEU A 126 3.25 -5.62 -11.96
N ALA A 127 2.63 -6.30 -12.92
CA ALA A 127 1.98 -5.63 -14.05
C ALA A 127 0.88 -4.67 -13.58
N TYR A 128 0.03 -5.11 -12.64
CA TYR A 128 -0.99 -4.25 -12.05
C TYR A 128 -0.42 -3.17 -11.14
N ALA A 129 0.67 -3.44 -10.41
CA ALA A 129 1.35 -2.43 -9.62
C ALA A 129 1.87 -1.28 -10.49
N HIS A 130 2.55 -1.60 -11.60
CA HIS A 130 3.05 -0.60 -12.55
C HIS A 130 1.91 0.23 -13.16
N ARG A 131 0.83 -0.41 -13.63
CA ARG A 131 -0.33 0.30 -14.16
C ARG A 131 -0.99 1.22 -13.12
N ALA A 132 -1.09 0.76 -11.87
CA ALA A 132 -1.66 1.56 -10.80
C ALA A 132 -0.80 2.80 -10.49
N ILE A 133 0.53 2.69 -10.57
CA ILE A 133 1.46 3.82 -10.41
C ILE A 133 1.36 4.77 -11.59
N GLU A 134 1.44 4.23 -12.81
CA GLU A 134 1.43 5.00 -14.06
C GLU A 134 0.15 5.82 -14.23
N HIS A 135 -1.00 5.21 -13.93
CA HIS A 135 -2.31 5.84 -14.10
C HIS A 135 -2.88 6.44 -12.81
N GLY A 136 -2.14 6.38 -11.70
CA GLY A 136 -2.59 6.91 -10.41
C GLY A 136 -3.88 6.27 -9.89
N TRP A 137 -4.06 4.97 -10.09
CA TRP A 137 -5.30 4.28 -9.71
C TRP A 137 -5.52 4.33 -8.20
N SER A 138 -6.73 4.72 -7.81
CA SER A 138 -7.20 4.50 -6.44
C SER A 138 -7.31 3.00 -6.17
N ARG A 139 -7.33 2.60 -4.89
CA ARG A 139 -7.50 1.20 -4.50
C ARG A 139 -8.76 0.58 -5.13
N ASN A 140 -9.85 1.34 -5.20
CA ASN A 140 -11.11 0.86 -5.74
C ASN A 140 -11.03 0.67 -7.26
N VAL A 141 -10.38 1.59 -7.97
CA VAL A 141 -10.15 1.47 -9.42
C VAL A 141 -9.26 0.25 -9.74
N LEU A 142 -8.21 0.03 -8.95
CA LEU A 142 -7.38 -1.16 -9.05
C LEU A 142 -8.21 -2.45 -8.89
N VAL A 143 -9.10 -2.50 -7.89
CA VAL A 143 -10.01 -3.65 -7.69
C VAL A 143 -10.89 -3.89 -8.91
N ILE A 144 -11.53 -2.85 -9.44
CA ILE A 144 -12.40 -2.95 -10.62
C ILE A 144 -11.63 -3.52 -11.83
N HIS A 145 -10.43 -3.02 -12.12
CA HIS A 145 -9.63 -3.51 -13.24
C HIS A 145 -9.15 -4.96 -13.08
N ILE A 146 -8.91 -5.42 -11.85
CA ILE A 146 -8.59 -6.82 -11.60
C ILE A 146 -9.82 -7.69 -11.81
N GLU A 147 -10.97 -7.29 -11.27
CA GLU A 147 -12.21 -8.07 -11.37
C GLU A 147 -12.70 -8.20 -12.80
N GLN A 148 -12.61 -7.13 -13.61
CA GLN A 148 -12.97 -7.18 -15.03
C GLN A 148 -12.12 -8.17 -15.83
N ALA A 149 -10.81 -8.23 -15.56
CA ALA A 149 -9.93 -9.18 -16.23
C ALA A 149 -10.25 -10.63 -15.84
N LEU A 150 -10.52 -10.89 -14.55
CA LEU A 150 -10.86 -12.22 -14.06
C LEU A 150 -12.19 -12.74 -14.59
N ILE A 151 -13.17 -11.86 -14.83
CA ILE A 151 -14.45 -12.24 -15.46
C ILE A 151 -14.22 -12.66 -16.92
N GLY A 152 -13.42 -11.88 -17.67
CA GLY A 152 -13.10 -12.21 -19.07
C GLY A 152 -12.35 -13.53 -19.22
N ASP A 153 -11.46 -13.87 -18.28
CA ASP A 153 -10.74 -15.15 -18.25
C ASP A 153 -11.68 -16.34 -17.95
N SER A 154 -12.74 -16.12 -17.16
CA SER A 154 -13.75 -17.16 -16.84
C SER A 154 -14.65 -17.44 -18.04
N GLU A 155 -15.14 -16.40 -18.72
CA GLU A 155 -16.01 -16.55 -19.91
C GLU A 155 -15.29 -17.21 -21.08
N ALA A 156 -13.97 -17.00 -21.22
CA ALA A 156 -13.16 -17.64 -22.25
C ALA A 156 -12.95 -19.15 -22.00
N ASN A 157 -12.90 -19.57 -20.73
CA ASN A 157 -12.70 -20.97 -20.35
C ASN A 157 -13.99 -21.80 -20.32
N ASP A 158 -15.16 -21.15 -20.24
CA ASP A 158 -16.48 -21.80 -20.32
C ASP A 158 -16.99 -21.94 -21.77
N ALA A 159 -16.32 -21.32 -22.74
CA ALA A 159 -16.66 -21.33 -24.16
C ALA A 159 -15.91 -22.41 -24.98
N GLU A 160 -15.10 -23.25 -24.32
CA GLU A 160 -14.29 -24.33 -24.90
C GLU A 160 -14.72 -25.71 -24.37
#